data_AF-A0A7K3G9L3-F1
#
_entry.id   AF-A0A7K3G9L3-F1
#
_cell.length_a   1.000
_cell.length_b   1.000
_cell.length_c   1.000
_cell.angle_alpha   90.00
_cell.angle_beta   90.00
_cell.angle_gamma   90.00
#
_symmetry.space_group_name_H-M   'P 1'
#
loop_
_entity.id
_entity.type
_entity.pdbx_description
1 polymer ?
#
loop_
_entity_poly.entity_id
_entity_poly.type
_entity_poly.pdbx_seq_one_letter_code
_entity_poly.pdbx_strand_id
1 'polypeptide(L)'
;MTETLMDSVDAGGDDDADREEVERERAEMREFVKGLSPDDIKSGNWFTRLLTQAMGSYTEKVDWQYFQERYEGVPADAVVDQRIKMAARYAALEGGLSAGAYSAAVAATIGSLGGASPATVPAAVATLMVDVVFITRLQLRLAYDIAVLYRVPLDLSDPEDMWKLIRVAFTIKSGEVARGSMGKAVPLVVRPLVKRFYSGAVLGAARSFPVVGKFLLQRNIIKIGIPVIGVPLAVVLNRYTTLLAGRHAQAVFRNEARVIEIAESLSDRSRHPQSMLWVAWLVIRAEQKIADDEALLMRHLVRLVRDRHQVVDERLARLVDIDPAEVWRRLAAEPGDLSDLLDAADRVAVVAGAVSARRKTVLSELRDRCRRV
;
A
#
# COMPACT_ATOMS: atom_id res chain seq x y z
N MET A 1 -19.58 -17.06 37.54
CA MET A 1 -18.63 -15.98 37.91
C MET A 1 -17.28 -16.42 37.40
N THR A 2 -16.89 -15.92 36.22
CA THR A 2 -15.67 -16.31 35.51
C THR A 2 -14.93 -15.01 35.20
N GLU A 3 -13.96 -14.73 36.07
CA GLU A 3 -12.95 -13.71 35.90
C GLU A 3 -11.98 -14.20 34.82
N THR A 4 -12.19 -13.78 33.57
CA THR A 4 -11.19 -13.95 32.52
C THR A 4 -10.19 -12.81 32.61
N LEU A 5 -9.02 -13.17 33.13
CA LEU A 5 -7.71 -12.54 32.94
C LEU A 5 -7.66 -11.66 31.68
N MET A 6 -7.80 -10.35 31.90
CA MET A 6 -7.28 -9.35 30.98
C MET A 6 -5.76 -9.45 31.04
N ASP A 7 -5.19 -9.93 29.95
CA ASP A 7 -3.77 -9.95 29.68
C ASP A 7 -3.26 -8.50 29.72
N SER A 8 -2.67 -8.14 30.85
CA SER A 8 -2.07 -6.86 31.15
C SER A 8 -0.67 -6.87 30.56
N VAL A 9 -0.58 -6.68 29.25
CA VAL A 9 0.68 -6.39 28.57
C VAL A 9 0.72 -4.89 28.28
N ASP A 10 1.42 -4.19 29.18
CA ASP A 10 2.10 -2.91 28.99
C ASP A 10 1.22 -1.66 28.74
N ALA A 11 0.56 -1.16 29.79
CA ALA A 11 -0.29 0.03 29.75
C ALA A 11 0.00 1.00 30.91
N GLY A 12 1.23 1.56 31.00
CA GLY A 12 1.52 2.50 32.09
C GLY A 12 2.63 3.53 31.92
N GLY A 13 3.53 3.40 30.94
CA GLY A 13 4.66 4.35 30.79
C GLY A 13 4.66 5.22 29.52
N ASP A 14 4.01 4.75 28.45
CA ASP A 14 4.12 5.32 27.09
C ASP A 14 2.89 6.15 26.69
N ASP A 15 1.76 6.00 27.41
CA ASP A 15 0.46 6.57 27.00
C ASP A 15 0.40 8.09 27.07
N ASP A 16 1.07 8.72 28.04
CA ASP A 16 1.10 10.19 28.16
C ASP A 16 2.00 10.82 27.10
N ALA A 17 3.17 10.22 26.82
CA ALA A 17 4.06 10.68 25.75
C ALA A 17 3.44 10.49 24.35
N ASP A 18 2.81 9.33 24.11
CA ASP A 18 2.04 9.07 22.88
C ASP A 18 0.88 10.07 22.74
N ARG A 19 0.22 10.43 23.84
CA ARG A 19 -0.85 11.44 23.85
C ARG A 19 -0.34 12.83 23.52
N GLU A 20 0.76 13.27 24.13
CA GLU A 20 1.39 14.56 23.83
C GLU A 20 1.82 14.65 22.36
N GLU A 21 2.37 13.57 21.81
CA GLU A 21 2.72 13.45 20.40
C GLU A 21 1.49 13.61 19.50
N VAL A 22 0.41 12.88 19.79
CA VAL A 22 -0.86 12.98 19.04
C VAL A 22 -1.45 14.39 19.14
N GLU A 23 -1.42 15.02 20.31
CA GLU A 23 -1.90 16.40 20.50
C GLU A 23 -1.06 17.40 19.69
N ARG A 24 0.26 17.23 19.63
CA ARG A 24 1.16 18.05 18.81
C ARG A 24 0.88 17.89 17.32
N GLU A 25 0.77 16.65 16.84
CA GLU A 25 0.43 16.39 15.43
C GLU A 25 -0.96 16.94 15.08
N ARG A 26 -1.95 16.84 15.97
CA ARG A 26 -3.27 17.45 15.77
C ARG A 26 -3.21 18.98 15.72
N ALA A 27 -2.33 19.62 16.49
CA ALA A 27 -2.14 21.07 16.42
C ALA A 27 -1.61 21.50 15.04
N GLU A 28 -0.65 20.75 14.47
CA GLU A 28 -0.22 20.96 13.08
C GLU A 28 -1.38 20.79 12.09
N MET A 29 -2.24 19.78 12.30
CA MET A 29 -3.37 19.51 11.41
C MET A 29 -4.44 20.61 11.50
N ARG A 30 -4.63 21.21 12.68
CA ARG A 30 -5.49 22.39 12.84
C ARG A 30 -4.98 23.55 12.01
N GLU A 31 -3.68 23.80 12.01
CA GLU A 31 -3.10 24.89 11.24
C GLU A 31 -3.22 24.64 9.72
N PHE A 32 -2.99 23.41 9.27
CA PHE A 32 -3.27 23.02 7.88
C PHE A 32 -4.73 23.28 7.50
N VAL A 33 -5.68 22.85 8.33
CA VAL A 33 -7.12 22.99 8.06
C VAL A 33 -7.55 24.46 8.00
N LYS A 34 -6.97 25.34 8.83
CA LYS A 34 -7.22 26.79 8.74
C LYS A 34 -6.79 27.40 7.40
N GLY A 35 -5.77 26.82 6.77
CA GLY A 35 -5.29 27.25 5.45
C GLY A 35 -6.11 26.72 4.25
N LEU A 36 -7.16 25.92 4.50
CA LEU A 36 -8.05 25.40 3.46
C LEU A 36 -9.21 26.36 3.20
N SER A 37 -9.51 26.58 1.92
CA SER A 37 -10.74 27.26 1.53
C SER A 37 -11.96 26.33 1.68
N PRO A 38 -13.18 26.85 1.85
CA PRO A 38 -14.40 26.04 1.80
C PRO A 38 -14.54 25.22 0.51
N ASP A 39 -14.04 25.75 -0.60
CA ASP A 39 -14.06 25.07 -1.89
C ASP A 39 -13.03 23.93 -1.95
N ASP A 40 -11.88 24.05 -1.31
CA ASP A 40 -10.91 22.94 -1.16
C ASP A 40 -11.53 21.75 -0.42
N ILE A 41 -12.32 22.03 0.62
CA ILE A 41 -13.01 21.01 1.41
C ILE A 41 -14.09 20.33 0.56
N LYS A 42 -14.99 21.12 -0.06
CA LYS A 42 -16.12 20.59 -0.84
C LYS A 42 -15.67 19.84 -2.09
N SER A 43 -14.62 20.31 -2.75
CA SER A 43 -14.08 19.69 -3.97
C SER A 43 -13.23 18.46 -3.68
N GLY A 44 -12.78 18.26 -2.44
CA GLY A 44 -11.83 17.21 -2.06
C GLY A 44 -10.37 17.58 -2.37
N ASN A 45 -10.10 18.78 -2.89
CA ASN A 45 -8.75 19.27 -3.22
C ASN A 45 -7.83 19.37 -1.99
N TRP A 46 -8.41 19.44 -0.79
CA TRP A 46 -7.67 19.34 0.47
C TRP A 46 -6.75 18.10 0.52
N PHE A 47 -7.14 16.98 -0.10
CA PHE A 47 -6.33 15.75 -0.10
C PHE A 47 -5.08 15.91 -0.96
N THR A 48 -5.19 16.55 -2.13
CA THR A 48 -4.04 16.89 -2.97
C THR A 48 -3.07 17.81 -2.22
N ARG A 49 -3.58 18.86 -1.57
CA ARG A 49 -2.76 19.77 -0.75
C ARG A 49 -2.08 19.04 0.41
N LEU A 50 -2.80 18.11 1.04
CA LEU A 50 -2.26 17.27 2.12
C LEU A 50 -1.14 16.37 1.62
N LEU A 51 -1.29 15.71 0.46
CA LEU A 51 -0.23 14.87 -0.11
C LEU A 51 1.05 15.66 -0.34
N THR A 52 0.95 16.83 -0.98
CA THR A 52 2.10 17.71 -1.24
C THR A 52 2.81 18.10 0.06
N GLN A 53 2.09 18.47 1.10
CA GLN A 53 2.68 18.92 2.36
C GLN A 53 3.18 17.77 3.25
N ALA A 54 2.38 16.72 3.39
CA ALA A 54 2.64 15.63 4.34
C ALA A 54 3.64 14.60 3.82
N MET A 55 3.69 14.38 2.50
CA MET A 55 4.63 13.43 1.92
C MET A 55 5.95 14.09 1.54
N GLY A 56 5.95 15.28 0.93
CA GLY A 56 7.18 15.90 0.41
C GLY A 56 8.32 15.99 1.44
N SER A 57 8.05 16.61 2.59
CA SER A 57 9.05 16.74 3.67
C SER A 57 9.32 15.44 4.46
N TYR A 58 8.42 14.46 4.36
CA TYR A 58 8.53 13.20 5.09
C TYR A 58 9.38 12.19 4.32
N THR A 59 9.19 12.11 3.00
CA THR A 59 9.97 11.22 2.13
C THR A 59 11.42 11.62 1.97
N GLU A 60 11.73 12.91 2.17
CA GLU A 60 13.12 13.38 2.23
C GLU A 60 13.86 12.92 3.50
N LYS A 61 13.12 12.62 4.58
CA LYS A 61 13.69 12.28 5.89
C LYS A 61 13.67 10.79 6.20
N VAL A 62 12.66 10.08 5.71
CA VAL A 62 12.41 8.68 6.05
C VAL A 62 12.85 7.79 4.91
N ASP A 63 14.04 7.24 5.05
CA ASP A 63 14.58 6.23 4.17
C ASP A 63 14.89 4.94 4.95
N TRP A 64 15.49 3.97 4.27
CA TRP A 64 15.82 2.70 4.92
C TRP A 64 16.88 2.88 6.01
N GLN A 65 17.77 3.86 5.88
CA GLN A 65 18.85 4.16 6.82
C GLN A 65 18.28 4.73 8.12
N TYR A 66 17.30 5.62 8.01
CA TYR A 66 16.54 6.15 9.14
C TYR A 66 15.98 5.04 10.05
N PHE A 67 15.45 3.96 9.48
CA PHE A 67 14.99 2.83 10.26
C PHE A 67 16.11 1.92 10.74
N GLN A 68 17.19 1.75 9.97
CA GLN A 68 18.32 0.92 10.39
C GLN A 68 19.05 1.51 11.59
N GLU A 69 19.27 2.83 11.63
CA GLU A 69 19.89 3.52 12.77
C GLU A 69 19.05 3.38 14.05
N ARG A 70 17.72 3.38 13.90
CA ARG A 70 16.79 3.30 15.01
C ARG A 70 16.50 1.87 15.49
N TYR A 71 16.65 0.88 14.62
CA TYR A 71 16.29 -0.52 14.85
C TYR A 71 17.40 -1.47 14.40
N GLU A 72 18.65 -1.17 14.76
CA GLU A 72 19.82 -1.94 14.33
C GLU A 72 19.68 -3.44 14.68
N GLY A 73 19.88 -4.30 13.68
CA GLY A 73 19.81 -5.76 13.84
C GLY A 73 18.41 -6.36 13.92
N VAL A 74 17.34 -5.55 13.88
CA VAL A 74 15.96 -6.03 13.95
C VAL A 74 15.42 -6.37 12.54
N PRO A 75 14.81 -7.54 12.32
CA PRO A 75 14.19 -7.87 11.04
C PRO A 75 13.05 -6.90 10.68
N ALA A 76 12.92 -6.57 9.39
CA ALA A 76 11.91 -5.64 8.88
C ALA A 76 10.48 -6.01 9.33
N ASP A 77 10.14 -7.31 9.37
CA ASP A 77 8.81 -7.80 9.81
C ASP A 77 8.46 -7.36 11.25
N ALA A 78 9.45 -7.32 12.16
CA ALA A 78 9.24 -6.92 13.55
C ALA A 78 9.08 -5.39 13.68
N VAL A 79 9.89 -4.62 12.96
CA VAL A 79 9.77 -3.15 12.92
C VAL A 79 8.43 -2.75 12.32
N VAL A 80 8.00 -3.40 11.23
CA VAL A 80 6.68 -3.18 10.61
C VAL A 80 5.55 -3.45 11.60
N ASP A 81 5.59 -4.57 12.34
CA ASP A 81 4.57 -4.88 13.35
C ASP A 81 4.48 -3.80 14.44
N GLN A 82 5.63 -3.29 14.89
CA GLN A 82 5.69 -2.20 15.85
C GLN A 82 5.12 -0.89 15.28
N ARG A 83 5.46 -0.52 14.04
CA ARG A 83 4.90 0.68 13.37
C ARG A 83 3.39 0.59 13.22
N ILE A 84 2.86 -0.59 12.85
CA ILE A 84 1.41 -0.82 12.73
C ILE A 84 0.72 -0.67 14.09
N LYS A 85 1.28 -1.25 15.15
CA LYS A 85 0.74 -1.11 16.51
C LYS A 85 0.76 0.33 16.99
N MET A 86 1.87 1.03 16.81
CA MET A 86 2.03 2.45 17.19
C MET A 86 1.01 3.34 16.46
N ALA A 87 0.90 3.21 15.12
CA ALA A 87 -0.08 3.96 14.35
C ALA A 87 -1.53 3.65 14.78
N ALA A 88 -1.82 2.38 15.11
CA ALA A 88 -3.13 2.02 15.64
C ALA A 88 -3.42 2.62 17.02
N ARG A 89 -2.41 2.71 17.91
CA ARG A 89 -2.53 3.43 19.19
C ARG A 89 -2.81 4.92 18.96
N TYR A 90 -2.06 5.57 18.06
CA TYR A 90 -2.26 6.99 17.75
C TYR A 90 -3.65 7.28 17.19
N ALA A 91 -4.14 6.41 16.30
CA ALA A 91 -5.51 6.49 15.77
C ALA A 91 -6.57 6.30 16.88
N ALA A 92 -6.29 5.45 17.87
CA ALA A 92 -7.16 5.25 19.02
C ALA A 92 -7.20 6.49 19.93
N LEU A 93 -6.02 7.05 20.26
CA LEU A 93 -5.88 8.27 21.05
C LEU A 93 -6.57 9.46 20.37
N GLU A 94 -6.39 9.63 19.06
CA GLU A 94 -7.12 10.64 18.28
C GLU A 94 -8.64 10.44 18.40
N GLY A 95 -9.13 9.21 18.22
CA GLY A 95 -10.55 8.91 18.36
C GLY A 95 -11.12 9.27 19.75
N GLY A 96 -10.31 9.10 20.80
CA GLY A 96 -10.67 9.48 22.17
C GLY A 96 -10.72 10.99 22.39
N LEU A 97 -9.70 11.71 21.91
CA LEU A 97 -9.63 13.17 22.01
C LEU A 97 -10.74 13.86 21.20
N SER A 98 -11.06 13.32 20.02
CA SER A 98 -12.07 13.88 19.12
C SER A 98 -13.48 13.68 19.66
N ALA A 99 -13.77 12.52 20.26
CA ALA A 99 -15.06 12.26 20.87
C ALA A 99 -15.38 13.23 22.03
N GLY A 100 -14.38 13.64 22.83
CA GLY A 100 -14.54 14.68 23.84
C GLY A 100 -14.88 16.06 23.25
N ALA A 101 -14.25 16.41 22.12
CA ALA A 101 -14.52 17.68 21.42
C ALA A 101 -15.91 17.71 20.77
N TYR A 102 -16.37 16.60 20.17
CA TYR A 102 -17.71 16.50 19.59
C TYR A 102 -18.81 16.61 20.65
N SER A 103 -18.66 15.94 21.80
CA SER A 103 -19.62 16.07 22.90
C SER A 103 -19.72 17.50 23.42
N ALA A 104 -18.61 18.23 23.51
CA ALA A 104 -18.60 19.64 23.91
C ALA A 104 -19.25 20.56 22.86
N ALA A 105 -18.94 20.36 21.57
CA ALA A 105 -19.52 21.14 20.48
C ALA A 105 -21.03 20.89 20.34
N VAL A 106 -21.46 19.62 20.43
CA VAL A 106 -22.88 19.24 20.40
C VAL A 106 -23.61 19.78 21.63
N ALA A 107 -23.03 19.65 22.83
CA ALA A 107 -23.59 20.23 24.06
C ALA A 107 -23.70 21.77 23.97
N ALA A 108 -22.74 22.45 23.37
CA ALA A 108 -22.81 23.89 23.13
C ALA A 108 -23.93 24.27 22.13
N THR A 109 -24.17 23.45 21.09
CA THR A 109 -25.26 23.67 20.13
C THR A 109 -26.65 23.27 20.64
N ILE A 110 -26.73 22.31 21.56
CA ILE A 110 -27.99 21.89 22.19
C ILE A 110 -28.35 22.82 23.36
N GLY A 111 -27.34 23.24 24.15
CA GLY A 111 -27.50 24.20 25.25
C GLY A 111 -27.88 25.62 24.79
N SER A 112 -27.72 25.93 23.49
CA SER A 112 -28.10 27.22 22.91
C SER A 112 -29.51 27.27 22.32
N LEU A 113 -30.44 26.39 22.72
CA LEU A 113 -31.87 26.42 22.35
C LEU A 113 -32.11 26.68 20.85
N GLY A 114 -31.85 25.67 20.01
CA GLY A 114 -32.47 25.55 18.68
C GLY A 114 -32.04 26.54 17.58
N GLY A 115 -31.08 27.44 17.85
CA GLY A 115 -30.49 28.31 16.84
C GLY A 115 -29.06 27.89 16.53
N ALA A 116 -28.85 26.99 15.56
CA ALA A 116 -27.53 26.76 15.01
C ALA A 116 -27.08 28.07 14.31
N SER A 117 -26.34 28.90 15.03
CA SER A 117 -25.71 30.10 14.47
C SER A 117 -24.92 29.71 13.21
N PRO A 118 -24.94 30.51 12.13
CA PRO A 118 -24.09 30.32 10.96
C PRO A 118 -22.59 30.16 11.30
N ALA A 119 -22.16 30.59 12.50
CA ALA A 119 -20.80 30.44 12.99
C ALA A 119 -20.47 29.06 13.62
N THR A 120 -21.48 28.30 14.08
CA THR A 120 -21.26 26.99 14.74
C THR A 120 -21.06 25.82 13.77
N VAL A 121 -21.68 25.87 12.58
CA VAL A 121 -21.50 24.85 11.53
C VAL A 121 -20.05 24.79 11.00
N PRO A 122 -19.36 25.92 10.76
CA PRO A 122 -17.94 25.94 10.38
C PRO A 122 -17.00 25.28 11.40
N ALA A 123 -17.22 25.47 12.70
CA ALA A 123 -16.33 24.93 13.74
C ALA A 123 -16.42 23.39 13.85
N ALA A 124 -17.63 22.83 13.74
CA ALA A 124 -17.84 21.39 13.71
C ALA A 124 -17.21 20.73 12.46
N VAL A 125 -17.38 21.38 11.30
CA VAL A 125 -16.74 20.94 10.05
C VAL A 125 -15.21 21.00 10.15
N ALA A 126 -14.64 22.08 10.71
CA ALA A 126 -13.21 22.21 10.90
C ALA A 126 -12.63 21.12 11.82
N THR A 127 -13.33 20.77 12.89
CA THR A 127 -12.91 19.70 13.81
C THR A 127 -12.91 18.34 13.11
N LEU A 128 -13.94 18.04 12.32
CA LEU A 128 -13.99 16.83 11.49
C LEU A 128 -12.89 16.81 10.44
N MET A 129 -12.59 17.96 9.82
CA MET A 129 -11.48 18.06 8.88
C MET A 129 -10.15 17.71 9.52
N VAL A 130 -9.90 18.16 10.76
CA VAL A 130 -8.66 17.84 11.49
C VAL A 130 -8.52 16.33 11.68
N ASP A 131 -9.59 15.66 12.11
CA ASP A 131 -9.58 14.22 12.35
C ASP A 131 -9.38 13.43 11.04
N VAL A 132 -10.08 13.83 9.97
CA VAL A 132 -9.94 13.24 8.64
C VAL A 132 -8.51 13.38 8.15
N VAL A 133 -7.95 14.59 8.22
CA VAL A 133 -6.60 14.90 7.77
C VAL A 133 -5.56 14.12 8.59
N PHE A 134 -5.73 14.07 9.91
CA PHE A 134 -4.83 13.34 10.82
C PHE A 134 -4.77 11.85 10.46
N ILE A 135 -5.91 11.15 10.43
CA ILE A 135 -5.97 9.72 10.11
C ILE A 135 -5.47 9.45 8.69
N THR A 136 -5.76 10.34 7.75
CA THR A 136 -5.28 10.25 6.36
C THR A 136 -3.76 10.31 6.29
N ARG A 137 -3.15 11.30 6.95
CA ARG A 137 -1.68 11.45 7.02
C ARG A 137 -1.04 10.25 7.73
N LEU A 138 -1.63 9.78 8.82
CA LEU A 138 -1.15 8.63 9.58
C LEU A 138 -1.13 7.35 8.72
N GLN A 139 -2.22 7.06 7.98
CA GLN A 139 -2.31 5.88 7.12
C GLN A 139 -1.35 5.95 5.92
N LEU A 140 -1.17 7.12 5.33
CA LEU A 140 -0.20 7.33 4.23
C LEU A 140 1.24 7.13 4.70
N ARG A 141 1.61 7.74 5.83
CA ARG A 141 2.94 7.57 6.43
C ARG A 141 3.21 6.12 6.80
N LEU A 142 2.25 5.46 7.45
CA LEU A 142 2.39 4.05 7.79
C LEU A 142 2.62 3.18 6.55
N ALA A 143 1.85 3.38 5.47
CA ALA A 143 2.03 2.63 4.24
C ALA A 143 3.41 2.90 3.61
N TYR A 144 3.88 4.15 3.63
CA TYR A 144 5.19 4.53 3.11
C TYR A 144 6.33 3.93 3.95
N ASP A 145 6.25 4.02 5.27
CA ASP A 145 7.21 3.40 6.18
C ASP A 145 7.35 1.91 5.93
N ILE A 146 6.22 1.22 5.73
CA ILE A 146 6.21 -0.22 5.44
C ILE A 146 6.90 -0.51 4.10
N ALA A 147 6.66 0.28 3.07
CA ALA A 147 7.35 0.13 1.78
C ALA A 147 8.86 0.31 1.94
N VAL A 148 9.28 1.35 2.66
CA VAL A 148 10.69 1.64 2.96
C VAL A 148 11.35 0.52 3.76
N LEU A 149 10.69 0.01 4.80
CA LEU A 149 11.17 -1.09 5.64
C LEU A 149 11.36 -2.40 4.84
N TYR A 150 10.47 -2.65 3.88
CA TYR A 150 10.59 -3.77 2.95
C TYR A 150 11.48 -3.47 1.74
N ARG A 151 12.12 -2.28 1.68
CA ARG A 151 12.99 -1.84 0.58
C ARG A 151 12.32 -1.86 -0.78
N VAL A 152 11.00 -1.65 -0.81
CA VAL A 152 10.25 -1.46 -2.05
C VAL A 152 10.48 -0.03 -2.51
N PRO A 153 11.13 0.20 -3.67
CA PRO A 153 11.36 1.55 -4.17
C PRO A 153 10.02 2.16 -4.59
N LEU A 154 9.63 3.27 -3.95
CA LEU A 154 8.50 4.09 -4.34
C LEU A 154 8.99 5.48 -4.72
N ASP A 155 8.84 5.85 -5.98
CA ASP A 155 9.09 7.20 -6.45
C ASP A 155 7.79 8.02 -6.36
N LEU A 156 7.64 8.83 -5.31
CA LEU A 156 6.42 9.62 -5.13
C LEU A 156 6.28 10.79 -6.12
N SER A 157 7.30 11.05 -6.95
CA SER A 157 7.17 11.95 -8.10
C SER A 157 6.50 11.27 -9.30
N ASP A 158 6.54 9.93 -9.37
CA ASP A 158 5.79 9.12 -10.31
C ASP A 158 4.31 9.01 -9.88
N PRO A 159 3.36 9.47 -10.70
CA PRO A 159 1.93 9.33 -10.42
C PRO A 159 1.48 7.89 -10.14
N GLU A 160 2.13 6.88 -10.71
CA GLU A 160 1.78 5.47 -10.52
C GLU A 160 2.12 4.98 -9.11
N ASP A 161 3.31 5.29 -8.62
CA ASP A 161 3.80 4.92 -7.29
C ASP A 161 3.06 5.70 -6.20
N MET A 162 2.79 6.99 -6.42
CA MET A 162 1.91 7.77 -5.54
C MET A 162 0.51 7.15 -5.46
N TRP A 163 -0.07 6.75 -6.59
CA TRP A 163 -1.38 6.13 -6.62
C TRP A 163 -1.39 4.75 -5.94
N LYS A 164 -0.33 3.97 -6.11
CA LYS A 164 -0.13 2.71 -5.39
C LYS A 164 -0.12 2.92 -3.89
N LEU A 165 0.65 3.89 -3.40
CA LEU A 165 0.70 4.24 -1.98
C LEU A 165 -0.70 4.58 -1.45
N ILE A 166 -1.46 5.42 -2.15
CA ILE A 166 -2.84 5.80 -1.78
C ILE A 166 -3.74 4.56 -1.72
N ARG A 167 -3.71 3.70 -2.74
CA ARG A 167 -4.53 2.49 -2.78
C ARG A 167 -4.24 1.57 -1.61
N VAL A 168 -2.95 1.36 -1.32
CA VAL A 168 -2.50 0.52 -0.23
C VAL A 168 -2.89 1.12 1.13
N ALA A 169 -2.62 2.41 1.36
CA ALA A 169 -2.95 3.10 2.60
C ALA A 169 -4.46 3.05 2.94
N PHE A 170 -5.32 3.14 1.94
CA PHE A 170 -6.78 3.16 2.13
C PHE A 170 -7.47 1.83 1.81
N THR A 171 -6.73 0.74 1.62
CA THR A 171 -7.27 -0.59 1.31
C THR A 171 -8.20 -0.61 0.09
N ILE A 172 -7.92 0.24 -0.90
CA ILE A 172 -8.71 0.37 -2.12
C ILE A 172 -8.34 -0.81 -3.02
N LYS A 173 -9.24 -1.80 -3.11
CA LYS A 173 -9.06 -2.97 -3.98
C LYS A 173 -8.90 -2.54 -5.44
N SER A 174 -7.82 -2.95 -6.09
CA SER A 174 -7.73 -3.01 -7.55
C SER A 174 -8.82 -3.97 -8.06
N GLY A 175 -9.37 -3.69 -9.24
CA GLY A 175 -10.51 -4.42 -9.81
C GLY A 175 -10.23 -5.87 -10.24
N GLU A 176 -9.13 -6.46 -9.81
CA GLU A 176 -8.91 -7.90 -9.92
C GLU A 176 -9.40 -8.58 -8.64
N VAL A 177 -10.68 -8.96 -8.69
CA VAL A 177 -11.26 -9.92 -7.77
C VAL A 177 -10.53 -11.24 -7.99
N ALA A 178 -9.42 -11.44 -7.27
CA ALA A 178 -8.74 -12.73 -7.21
C ALA A 178 -9.75 -13.76 -6.66
N ARG A 179 -10.02 -14.76 -7.51
CA ARG A 179 -10.78 -15.95 -7.18
C ARG A 179 -10.22 -16.59 -5.92
N GLY A 180 -11.09 -16.78 -4.94
CA GLY A 180 -10.82 -17.62 -3.77
C GLY A 180 -10.62 -16.80 -2.50
N SER A 181 -11.53 -17.01 -1.55
CA SER A 181 -11.47 -16.56 -0.15
C SER A 181 -11.35 -15.05 0.13
N MET A 182 -12.49 -14.35 0.10
CA MET A 182 -13.09 -13.75 1.31
C MET A 182 -14.50 -13.23 0.98
N GLY A 183 -15.47 -14.14 1.00
CA GLY A 183 -16.87 -13.78 1.04
C GLY A 183 -17.24 -13.37 2.47
N LYS A 184 -18.00 -12.27 2.57
CA LYS A 184 -18.65 -11.70 3.78
C LYS A 184 -17.84 -10.68 4.59
N ALA A 185 -17.75 -9.47 4.03
CA ALA A 185 -18.05 -8.17 4.68
C ALA A 185 -17.45 -7.04 3.83
N VAL A 186 -18.01 -6.79 2.64
CA VAL A 186 -17.74 -5.55 1.91
C VAL A 186 -18.87 -4.60 2.26
N PRO A 187 -18.62 -3.47 2.96
CA PRO A 187 -19.65 -2.47 3.18
C PRO A 187 -20.23 -2.02 1.83
N LEU A 188 -21.55 -1.94 1.71
CA LEU A 188 -22.27 -1.62 0.46
C LEU A 188 -21.87 -0.27 -0.18
N VAL A 189 -21.11 0.56 0.52
CA VAL A 189 -20.72 1.93 0.12
C VAL A 189 -19.58 1.96 -0.92
N VAL A 190 -18.86 0.86 -1.15
CA VAL A 190 -17.69 0.84 -2.07
C VAL A 190 -18.07 0.53 -3.54
N ARG A 191 -19.29 0.02 -3.79
CA ARG A 191 -19.72 -0.44 -5.13
C ARG A 191 -19.79 0.64 -6.22
N PRO A 192 -20.25 1.88 -5.96
CA PRO A 192 -20.30 2.91 -7.00
C PRO A 192 -18.91 3.38 -7.48
N LEU A 193 -17.87 3.23 -6.65
CA LEU A 193 -16.51 3.66 -6.98
C LEU A 193 -15.82 2.74 -7.99
N VAL A 194 -15.98 1.42 -7.89
CA VAL A 194 -15.28 0.48 -8.80
C VAL A 194 -15.61 0.74 -10.28
N LYS A 195 -16.84 1.18 -10.59
CA LYS A 195 -17.31 1.35 -11.97
C LYS A 195 -16.80 2.62 -12.66
N ARG A 196 -16.44 3.68 -11.92
CA ARG A 196 -16.04 4.97 -12.50
C ARG A 196 -14.52 5.11 -12.69
N PHE A 197 -13.75 4.24 -12.04
CA PHE A 197 -12.29 4.28 -12.04
C PHE A 197 -11.65 3.30 -13.05
N TYR A 198 -12.40 2.35 -13.60
CA TYR A 198 -11.89 1.34 -14.54
C TYR A 198 -11.94 1.74 -16.02
N SER A 199 -12.42 2.94 -16.35
CA SER A 199 -12.66 3.36 -17.74
C SER A 199 -11.71 4.46 -18.25
N GLY A 200 -10.58 4.72 -17.59
CA GLY A 200 -9.62 5.72 -18.04
C GLY A 200 -8.18 5.34 -17.71
N ALA A 201 -7.50 4.73 -18.68
CA ALA A 201 -6.07 4.48 -18.62
C ALA A 201 -5.30 5.80 -18.41
N VAL A 202 -4.54 5.85 -17.31
CA VAL A 202 -3.25 6.55 -17.11
C VAL A 202 -3.16 8.08 -17.29
N LEU A 203 -4.17 8.78 -17.80
CA LEU A 203 -4.15 10.27 -17.89
C LEU A 203 -4.96 10.99 -16.78
N GLY A 204 -5.42 10.25 -15.76
CA GLY A 204 -6.35 10.74 -14.74
C GLY A 204 -5.84 10.76 -13.30
N ALA A 205 -4.59 10.38 -13.01
CA ALA A 205 -4.11 10.19 -11.65
C ALA A 205 -4.27 11.46 -10.78
N ALA A 206 -3.82 12.62 -11.26
CA ALA A 206 -4.00 13.90 -10.58
C ALA A 206 -5.49 14.35 -10.46
N ARG A 207 -6.33 13.99 -11.44
CA ARG A 207 -7.79 14.28 -11.40
C ARG A 207 -8.56 13.35 -10.46
N SER A 208 -7.95 12.26 -10.02
CA SER A 208 -8.56 11.26 -9.13
C SER A 208 -8.38 11.56 -7.64
N PHE A 209 -7.35 12.34 -7.26
CA PHE A 209 -7.06 12.69 -5.86
C PHE A 209 -8.20 13.47 -5.17
N PRO A 210 -8.85 14.47 -5.79
CA PRO A 210 -10.00 15.11 -5.17
C PRO A 210 -11.18 14.16 -4.92
N VAL A 211 -11.31 13.10 -5.73
CA VAL A 211 -12.34 12.07 -5.52
C VAL A 211 -12.03 11.25 -4.26
N VAL A 212 -10.76 10.94 -4.00
CA VAL A 212 -10.32 10.30 -2.75
C VAL A 212 -10.61 11.23 -1.56
N GLY A 213 -10.30 12.53 -1.68
CA GLY A 213 -10.64 13.52 -0.66
C GLY A 213 -12.14 13.58 -0.33
N LYS A 214 -13.02 13.57 -1.34
CA LYS A 214 -14.47 13.49 -1.12
C LYS A 214 -14.89 12.18 -0.45
N PHE A 215 -14.31 11.06 -0.87
CA PHE A 215 -14.60 9.74 -0.30
C PHE A 215 -14.22 9.65 1.19
N LEU A 216 -13.02 10.12 1.55
CA LEU A 216 -12.53 10.12 2.93
C LEU A 216 -13.38 11.01 3.85
N LEU A 217 -13.88 12.13 3.33
CA LEU A 217 -14.85 12.97 4.05
C LEU A 217 -16.18 12.27 4.26
N GLN A 218 -16.77 11.71 3.20
CA GLN A 218 -18.05 10.99 3.28
C GLN A 218 -17.99 9.83 4.28
N ARG A 219 -16.88 9.10 4.31
CA ARG A 219 -16.68 7.99 5.25
C ARG A 219 -16.64 8.46 6.72
N ASN A 220 -16.09 9.63 7.00
CA ASN A 220 -16.03 10.17 8.37
C ASN A 220 -17.31 10.91 8.80
N ILE A 221 -18.08 11.48 7.88
CA ILE A 221 -19.39 12.11 8.19
C ILE A 221 -20.37 11.09 8.79
N ILE A 222 -20.28 9.80 8.41
CA ILE A 222 -21.13 8.73 8.95
C ILE A 222 -20.94 8.55 10.47
N LYS A 223 -19.78 8.93 11.03
CA LYS A 223 -19.55 8.89 12.49
C LYS A 223 -20.40 9.91 13.26
N ILE A 224 -20.93 10.95 12.59
CA ILE A 224 -21.71 12.04 13.21
C ILE A 224 -23.23 11.83 13.05
N GLY A 225 -23.68 11.15 11.99
CA GLY A 225 -25.10 11.03 11.66
C GLY A 225 -25.94 10.15 12.60
N ILE A 226 -25.32 9.49 13.58
CA ILE A 226 -26.00 8.64 14.57
C ILE A 226 -25.76 9.24 15.96
N PRO A 227 -26.74 9.94 16.56
CA PRO A 227 -26.58 10.73 17.79
C PRO A 227 -26.18 9.97 19.07
N VAL A 228 -25.96 8.65 19.00
CA VAL A 228 -25.83 7.76 20.17
C VAL A 228 -24.66 6.79 20.02
N ILE A 229 -23.57 7.18 19.33
CA ILE A 229 -22.36 6.36 19.26
C ILE A 229 -21.34 6.92 20.25
N GLY A 230 -21.22 6.25 21.41
CA GLY A 230 -20.34 6.66 22.50
C GLY A 230 -18.86 6.70 22.10
N VAL A 231 -18.12 7.57 22.79
CA VAL A 231 -16.65 7.72 22.80
C VAL A 231 -15.87 6.39 22.62
N PRO A 232 -16.28 5.24 23.22
CA PRO A 232 -15.54 3.99 23.05
C PRO A 232 -15.52 3.44 21.62
N LEU A 233 -16.58 3.62 20.82
CA LEU A 233 -16.65 2.99 19.50
C LEU A 233 -15.79 3.72 18.45
N ALA A 234 -15.62 5.04 18.58
CA ALA A 234 -14.74 5.80 17.70
C ALA A 234 -13.26 5.40 17.87
N VAL A 235 -12.83 5.25 19.13
CA VAL A 235 -11.51 4.74 19.51
C VAL A 235 -11.27 3.36 18.89
N VAL A 236 -12.21 2.43 19.07
CA VAL A 236 -12.11 1.05 18.56
C VAL A 236 -12.09 1.01 17.02
N LEU A 237 -12.94 1.79 16.36
CA LEU A 237 -13.02 1.81 14.89
C LEU A 237 -11.77 2.42 14.24
N ASN A 238 -11.23 3.51 14.80
CA ASN A 238 -10.00 4.12 14.29
C ASN A 238 -8.79 3.21 14.47
N ARG A 239 -8.67 2.57 15.64
CA ARG A 239 -7.64 1.55 15.91
C ARG A 239 -7.74 0.39 14.92
N TYR A 240 -8.92 -0.21 14.80
CA TYR A 240 -9.14 -1.38 13.96
C TYR A 240 -8.89 -1.09 12.47
N THR A 241 -9.40 0.04 11.96
CA THR A 241 -9.23 0.38 10.54
C THR A 241 -7.77 0.70 10.20
N THR A 242 -7.03 1.32 11.11
CA THR A 242 -5.59 1.59 10.94
C THR A 242 -4.77 0.31 11.05
N LEU A 243 -5.11 -0.61 11.95
CA LEU A 243 -4.51 -1.96 11.98
C LEU A 243 -4.74 -2.69 10.66
N LEU A 244 -5.97 -2.68 10.15
CA LEU A 244 -6.30 -3.35 8.89
C LEU A 244 -5.55 -2.75 7.70
N ALA A 245 -5.47 -1.41 7.63
CA ALA A 245 -4.68 -0.71 6.61
C ALA A 245 -3.20 -1.08 6.68
N GLY A 246 -2.62 -1.06 7.90
CA GLY A 246 -1.23 -1.48 8.13
C GLY A 246 -0.96 -2.92 7.72
N ARG A 247 -1.84 -3.87 8.10
CA ARG A 247 -1.71 -5.28 7.71
C ARG A 247 -1.86 -5.51 6.21
N HIS A 248 -2.73 -4.75 5.56
CA HIS A 248 -2.86 -4.78 4.11
C HIS A 248 -1.60 -4.26 3.43
N ALA A 249 -1.06 -3.12 3.87
CA ALA A 249 0.20 -2.58 3.39
C ALA A 249 1.36 -3.55 3.60
N GLN A 250 1.43 -4.16 4.77
CA GLN A 250 2.41 -5.20 5.07
C GLN A 250 2.30 -6.35 4.08
N ALA A 251 1.10 -6.89 3.84
CA ALA A 251 0.92 -8.00 2.92
C ALA A 251 1.34 -7.66 1.48
N VAL A 252 0.98 -6.46 0.98
CA VAL A 252 1.32 -6.01 -0.37
C VAL A 252 2.83 -5.80 -0.51
N PHE A 253 3.43 -4.94 0.31
CA PHE A 253 4.85 -4.60 0.16
C PHE A 253 5.80 -5.75 0.52
N ARG A 254 5.42 -6.62 1.46
CA ARG A 254 6.18 -7.85 1.76
C ARG A 254 6.19 -8.81 0.58
N ASN A 255 5.08 -8.93 -0.15
CA ASN A 255 5.02 -9.76 -1.34
C ASN A 255 5.91 -9.19 -2.45
N GLU A 256 5.85 -7.88 -2.69
CA GLU A 256 6.73 -7.24 -3.66
C GLU A 256 8.21 -7.35 -3.31
N ALA A 257 8.57 -7.18 -2.04
CA ALA A 257 9.93 -7.40 -1.57
C ALA A 257 10.42 -8.83 -1.82
N ARG A 258 9.55 -9.84 -1.63
CA ARG A 258 9.86 -11.22 -1.99
C ARG A 258 10.09 -11.37 -3.49
N VAL A 259 9.30 -10.72 -4.33
CA VAL A 259 9.48 -10.74 -5.79
C VAL A 259 10.82 -10.10 -6.18
N ILE A 260 11.18 -8.99 -5.55
CA ILE A 260 12.48 -8.31 -5.74
C ILE A 260 13.62 -9.22 -5.31
N GLU A 261 13.52 -9.87 -4.14
CA GLU A 261 14.52 -10.81 -3.63
C GLU A 261 14.72 -12.01 -4.58
N ILE A 262 13.63 -12.53 -5.15
CA ILE A 262 13.70 -13.56 -6.19
C ILE A 262 14.45 -13.02 -7.42
N ALA A 263 14.14 -11.82 -7.90
CA ALA A 263 14.84 -11.21 -9.03
C ALA A 263 16.34 -11.05 -8.77
N GLU A 264 16.72 -10.55 -7.58
CA GLU A 264 18.11 -10.41 -7.17
C GLU A 264 18.83 -11.75 -7.12
N SER A 265 18.24 -12.74 -6.46
CA SER A 265 18.80 -14.09 -6.36
C SER A 265 18.96 -14.77 -7.72
N LEU A 266 18.01 -14.57 -8.63
CA LEU A 266 18.08 -15.08 -10.00
C LEU A 266 19.20 -14.39 -10.79
N SER A 267 19.32 -13.06 -10.68
CA SER A 267 20.39 -12.33 -11.34
C SER A 267 21.76 -12.73 -10.81
N ASP A 268 21.93 -12.90 -9.50
CA ASP A 268 23.22 -13.25 -8.88
C ASP A 268 23.70 -14.65 -9.21
N ARG A 269 22.78 -15.60 -9.36
CA ARG A 269 23.12 -17.00 -9.62
C ARG A 269 23.16 -17.36 -11.10
N SER A 270 22.74 -16.45 -11.98
CA SER A 270 22.66 -16.75 -13.40
C SER A 270 24.04 -16.76 -14.05
N ARG A 271 24.34 -17.85 -14.75
CA ARG A 271 25.46 -17.99 -15.67
C ARG A 271 25.10 -17.52 -17.08
N HIS A 272 23.80 -17.57 -17.40
CA HIS A 272 23.25 -17.20 -18.70
C HIS A 272 22.26 -16.02 -18.57
N PRO A 273 22.71 -14.80 -18.18
CA PRO A 273 21.82 -13.70 -17.81
C PRO A 273 20.91 -13.25 -18.95
N GLN A 274 21.38 -13.27 -20.20
CA GLN A 274 20.55 -12.96 -21.35
C GLN A 274 19.45 -14.01 -21.56
N SER A 275 19.82 -15.30 -21.64
CA SER A 275 18.86 -16.39 -21.85
C SER A 275 17.88 -16.57 -20.68
N MET A 276 18.30 -16.24 -19.45
CA MET A 276 17.44 -16.20 -18.27
C MET A 276 16.28 -15.21 -18.44
N LEU A 277 16.50 -14.03 -19.03
CA LEU A 277 15.42 -13.08 -19.33
C LEU A 277 14.41 -13.65 -20.33
N TRP A 278 14.87 -14.38 -21.34
CA TRP A 278 13.98 -15.01 -22.33
C TRP A 278 13.18 -16.15 -21.73
N VAL A 279 13.80 -16.97 -20.89
CA VAL A 279 13.12 -18.05 -20.16
C VAL A 279 12.08 -17.48 -19.20
N ALA A 280 12.43 -16.45 -18.43
CA ALA A 280 11.50 -15.77 -17.53
C ALA A 280 10.29 -15.20 -18.31
N TRP A 281 10.54 -14.51 -19.42
CA TRP A 281 9.47 -13.97 -20.25
C TRP A 281 8.59 -15.07 -20.88
N LEU A 282 9.18 -16.20 -21.31
CA LEU A 282 8.42 -17.34 -21.84
C LEU A 282 7.48 -17.93 -20.79
N VAL A 283 7.95 -18.10 -19.55
CA VAL A 283 7.15 -18.65 -18.44
C VAL A 283 6.00 -17.70 -18.06
N ILE A 284 6.26 -16.39 -18.01
CA ILE A 284 5.24 -15.37 -17.74
C ILE A 284 4.17 -15.37 -18.85
N ARG A 285 4.61 -15.36 -20.11
CA ARG A 285 3.73 -15.32 -21.29
C ARG A 285 3.03 -16.65 -21.60
N ALA A 286 3.28 -17.70 -20.82
CA ALA A 286 2.47 -18.92 -20.88
C ALA A 286 1.01 -18.65 -20.51
N GLU A 287 0.76 -17.61 -19.72
CA GLU A 287 -0.57 -17.08 -19.42
C GLU A 287 -0.99 -15.96 -20.37
N GLN A 288 -2.31 -15.81 -20.56
CA GLN A 288 -2.86 -14.73 -21.39
C GLN A 288 -2.84 -13.37 -20.70
N LYS A 289 -2.80 -13.35 -19.37
CA LYS A 289 -2.76 -12.14 -18.56
C LYS A 289 -1.52 -12.16 -17.70
N ILE A 290 -0.81 -11.04 -17.70
CA ILE A 290 0.35 -10.81 -16.87
C ILE A 290 -0.14 -10.23 -15.55
N ALA A 291 0.23 -10.85 -14.43
CA ALA A 291 -0.06 -10.33 -13.10
C ALA A 291 0.91 -9.20 -12.72
N ASP A 292 0.50 -8.32 -11.80
CA ASP A 292 1.34 -7.20 -11.32
C ASP A 292 2.70 -7.69 -10.80
N ASP A 293 2.73 -8.81 -10.07
CA ASP A 293 3.95 -9.44 -9.53
C ASP A 293 4.88 -9.97 -10.64
N GLU A 294 4.33 -10.52 -11.72
CA GLU A 294 5.11 -11.02 -12.86
C GLU A 294 5.73 -9.85 -13.64
N ALA A 295 4.97 -8.77 -13.83
CA ALA A 295 5.46 -7.54 -14.45
C ALA A 295 6.56 -6.88 -13.59
N LEU A 296 6.37 -6.83 -12.28
CA LEU A 296 7.36 -6.33 -11.32
C LEU A 296 8.65 -7.16 -11.37
N LEU A 297 8.52 -8.49 -11.36
CA LEU A 297 9.65 -9.42 -11.48
C LEU A 297 10.45 -9.12 -12.76
N MET A 298 9.76 -9.04 -13.90
CA MET A 298 10.42 -8.82 -15.19
C MET A 298 11.12 -7.45 -15.26
N ARG A 299 10.47 -6.38 -14.78
CA ARG A 299 11.06 -5.03 -14.71
C ARG A 299 12.34 -5.04 -13.89
N HIS A 300 12.34 -5.72 -12.73
CA HIS A 300 13.53 -5.79 -11.88
C HIS A 300 14.62 -6.69 -12.45
N LEU A 301 14.29 -7.83 -13.05
CA LEU A 301 15.26 -8.69 -13.71
C LEU A 301 16.00 -7.98 -14.84
N VAL A 302 15.29 -7.28 -15.73
CA VAL A 302 15.92 -6.53 -16.83
C VAL A 302 16.87 -5.45 -16.29
N ARG A 303 16.44 -4.72 -15.25
CA ARG A 303 17.28 -3.71 -14.60
C ARG A 303 18.53 -4.34 -13.99
N LEU A 304 18.39 -5.39 -13.19
CA LEU A 304 19.50 -6.06 -12.52
C LEU A 304 20.49 -6.69 -13.51
N VAL A 305 19.99 -7.31 -14.58
CA VAL A 305 20.82 -7.88 -15.65
C VAL A 305 21.60 -6.79 -16.39
N ARG A 306 20.99 -5.64 -16.67
CA ARG A 306 21.70 -4.49 -17.23
C ARG A 306 22.77 -3.97 -16.28
N ASP A 307 22.41 -3.75 -15.02
CA ASP A 307 23.29 -3.05 -14.07
C ASP A 307 24.45 -3.94 -13.57
N ARG A 308 24.20 -5.24 -13.36
CA ARG A 308 25.20 -6.20 -12.84
C ARG A 308 25.96 -6.95 -13.93
N HIS A 309 25.28 -7.31 -15.02
CA HIS A 309 25.87 -8.15 -16.08
C HIS A 309 26.18 -7.38 -17.37
N GLN A 310 25.86 -6.07 -17.43
CA GLN A 310 26.05 -5.21 -18.60
C GLN A 310 25.36 -5.74 -19.87
N VAL A 311 24.31 -6.53 -19.71
CA VAL A 311 23.53 -7.10 -20.81
C VAL A 311 22.27 -6.27 -21.04
N VAL A 312 22.11 -5.75 -22.26
CA VAL A 312 20.88 -5.11 -22.73
C VAL A 312 20.38 -5.86 -23.95
N ASP A 313 19.22 -6.53 -23.83
CA ASP A 313 18.62 -7.25 -24.96
C ASP A 313 17.55 -6.39 -25.65
N GLU A 314 17.96 -5.65 -26.68
CA GLU A 314 17.05 -4.82 -27.49
C GLU A 314 15.99 -5.64 -28.25
N ARG A 315 16.22 -6.93 -28.49
CA ARG A 315 15.24 -7.78 -29.16
C ARG A 315 14.11 -8.11 -28.19
N LEU A 316 14.45 -8.49 -26.95
CA LEU A 316 13.49 -8.71 -25.88
C LEU A 316 12.63 -7.47 -25.62
N ALA A 317 13.25 -6.28 -25.57
CA ALA A 317 12.55 -5.01 -25.33
C ALA A 317 11.53 -4.63 -26.42
N ARG A 318 11.68 -5.16 -27.63
CA ARG A 318 10.79 -4.89 -28.78
C ARG A 318 9.76 -6.00 -29.01
N LEU A 319 9.74 -7.05 -28.19
CA LEU A 319 8.80 -8.15 -28.36
C LEU A 319 7.37 -7.70 -28.05
N VAL A 320 6.48 -7.98 -28.99
CA VAL A 320 5.03 -7.93 -28.77
C VAL A 320 4.53 -9.30 -28.33
N ASP A 321 4.96 -10.35 -29.02
CA ASP A 321 4.68 -11.74 -28.69
C ASP A 321 5.98 -12.55 -28.64
N ILE A 322 6.04 -13.49 -27.70
CA ILE A 322 7.17 -14.41 -27.59
C ILE A 322 6.92 -15.64 -28.45
N ASP A 323 7.88 -15.96 -29.32
CA ASP A 323 7.92 -17.21 -30.06
C ASP A 323 8.73 -18.26 -29.27
N PRO A 324 8.11 -19.35 -28.78
CA PRO A 324 8.84 -20.42 -28.10
C PRO A 324 9.99 -20.99 -28.93
N ALA A 325 9.86 -21.06 -30.26
CA ALA A 325 10.91 -21.62 -31.12
C ALA A 325 12.18 -20.75 -31.14
N GLU A 326 12.05 -19.44 -31.00
CA GLU A 326 13.20 -18.54 -30.83
C GLU A 326 13.89 -18.79 -29.49
N VAL A 327 13.12 -18.94 -28.40
CA VAL A 327 13.69 -19.26 -27.08
C VAL A 327 14.44 -20.59 -27.14
N TRP A 328 13.87 -21.61 -27.77
CA TRP A 328 14.51 -22.92 -27.92
C TRP A 328 15.81 -22.87 -28.72
N ARG A 329 15.86 -22.07 -29.79
CA ARG A 329 17.09 -21.87 -30.57
C ARG A 329 18.18 -21.19 -29.75
N ARG A 330 17.81 -20.22 -28.91
CA ARG A 330 18.76 -19.57 -27.99
C ARG A 330 19.31 -20.55 -26.96
N LEU A 331 18.43 -21.31 -26.30
CA LEU A 331 18.85 -22.33 -25.32
C LEU A 331 19.78 -23.38 -25.93
N ALA A 332 19.52 -23.83 -27.16
CA ALA A 332 20.38 -24.80 -27.84
C ALA A 332 21.75 -24.23 -28.24
N ALA A 333 21.89 -22.90 -28.31
CA ALA A 333 23.13 -22.22 -28.63
C ALA A 333 23.95 -21.86 -27.37
N GLU A 334 23.37 -21.96 -26.18
CA GLU A 334 24.06 -21.68 -24.92
C GLU A 334 25.05 -22.82 -24.59
N PRO A 335 26.33 -22.51 -24.36
CA PRO A 335 27.31 -23.52 -23.99
C PRO A 335 27.26 -23.85 -22.50
N GLY A 336 27.35 -25.13 -22.15
CA GLY A 336 27.57 -25.56 -20.76
C GLY A 336 26.30 -25.95 -20.01
N ASP A 337 26.38 -25.90 -18.68
CA ASP A 337 25.33 -26.36 -17.77
C ASP A 337 24.20 -25.32 -17.64
N LEU A 338 23.02 -25.68 -18.15
CA LEU A 338 21.81 -24.85 -18.18
C LEU A 338 20.93 -25.00 -16.92
N SER A 339 21.44 -25.57 -15.84
CA SER A 339 20.70 -25.78 -14.58
C SER A 339 20.20 -24.49 -13.94
N ASP A 340 20.89 -23.37 -14.11
CA ASP A 340 20.48 -22.04 -13.64
C ASP A 340 19.22 -21.54 -14.36
N LEU A 341 19.07 -21.84 -15.66
CA LEU A 341 17.89 -21.50 -16.45
C LEU A 341 16.66 -22.30 -16.02
N LEU A 342 16.85 -23.56 -15.61
CA LEU A 342 15.77 -24.36 -15.02
C LEU A 342 15.34 -23.85 -13.65
N ASP A 343 16.29 -23.51 -12.78
CA ASP A 343 16.00 -22.89 -11.48
C ASP A 343 15.29 -21.54 -11.68
N ALA A 344 15.70 -20.76 -12.68
CA ALA A 344 15.02 -19.52 -13.05
C ALA A 344 13.57 -19.75 -13.47
N ALA A 345 13.33 -20.72 -14.35
CA ALA A 345 11.98 -21.06 -14.80
C ALA A 345 11.06 -21.48 -13.63
N ASP A 346 11.57 -22.32 -12.73
CA ASP A 346 10.81 -22.80 -11.57
C ASP A 346 10.52 -21.67 -10.57
N ARG A 347 11.48 -20.77 -10.30
CA ARG A 347 11.27 -19.61 -9.42
C ARG A 347 10.33 -18.57 -10.01
N VAL A 348 10.41 -18.30 -11.32
CA VAL A 348 9.45 -17.43 -12.03
C VAL A 348 8.04 -18.02 -11.93
N ALA A 349 7.90 -19.34 -12.09
CA ALA A 349 6.62 -20.01 -11.97
C ALA A 349 6.00 -19.91 -10.57
N VAL A 350 6.81 -19.81 -9.51
CA VAL A 350 6.33 -19.58 -8.13
C VAL A 350 5.74 -18.17 -7.97
N VAL A 351 6.38 -17.15 -8.53
CA VAL A 351 5.86 -15.77 -8.52
C VAL A 351 4.54 -15.67 -9.28
N ALA A 352 4.44 -16.40 -10.39
CA ALA A 352 3.24 -16.52 -11.22
C ALA A 352 2.07 -17.26 -10.53
N GLY A 353 2.23 -17.73 -9.29
CA GLY A 353 1.21 -18.40 -8.50
C GLY A 353 0.82 -19.78 -9.04
N ALA A 354 -0.46 -20.12 -8.94
CA ALA A 354 -0.96 -21.46 -9.30
C ALA A 354 -0.59 -21.83 -10.75
N VAL A 355 0.16 -22.93 -10.91
CA VAL A 355 0.70 -23.37 -12.21
C VAL A 355 -0.43 -23.96 -13.07
N SER A 356 -0.83 -23.25 -14.12
CA SER A 356 -1.80 -23.73 -15.09
C SER A 356 -1.26 -24.89 -15.92
N ALA A 357 -2.14 -25.58 -16.65
CA ALA A 357 -1.72 -26.63 -17.58
C ALA A 357 -0.74 -26.12 -18.65
N ARG A 358 -0.95 -24.88 -19.16
CA ARG A 358 -0.07 -24.27 -20.17
C ARG A 358 1.32 -24.04 -19.62
N ARG A 359 1.41 -23.47 -18.42
CA ARG A 359 2.69 -23.22 -17.75
C ARG A 359 3.42 -24.54 -17.43
N LYS A 360 2.69 -25.58 -17.00
CA LYS A 360 3.28 -26.92 -16.80
C LYS A 360 3.92 -27.48 -18.07
N THR A 361 3.25 -27.32 -19.23
CA THR A 361 3.80 -27.77 -20.52
C THR A 361 5.10 -27.04 -20.86
N VAL A 362 5.14 -25.72 -20.70
CA VAL A 362 6.36 -24.92 -20.93
C VAL A 362 7.49 -25.37 -20.00
N LEU A 363 7.22 -25.57 -18.71
CA LEU A 363 8.21 -26.03 -17.74
C LEU A 363 8.71 -27.46 -18.03
N SER A 364 7.83 -28.37 -18.46
CA SER A 364 8.26 -29.72 -18.86
C SER A 364 9.15 -29.68 -20.10
N GLU A 365 8.81 -28.86 -21.09
CA GLU A 365 9.61 -28.73 -22.31
C GLU A 365 10.98 -28.09 -22.03
N LEU A 366 11.04 -27.10 -21.16
CA LEU A 366 12.29 -26.52 -20.66
C LEU A 366 13.20 -27.59 -20.03
N ARG A 367 12.64 -28.42 -19.12
CA ARG A 367 13.38 -29.51 -18.46
C ARG A 367 13.92 -30.53 -19.45
N ASP A 368 13.11 -30.93 -20.43
CA ASP A 368 13.52 -31.91 -21.43
C ASP A 368 14.63 -31.38 -22.34
N ARG A 369 14.58 -30.10 -22.70
CA ARG A 369 15.60 -29.48 -23.59
C ARG A 369 16.91 -29.19 -22.86
N CYS A 370 16.86 -28.68 -21.63
CA CYS A 370 18.07 -28.39 -20.86
C CYS A 370 18.81 -29.64 -20.38
N ARG A 371 18.18 -30.82 -20.39
CA ARG A 371 18.83 -32.12 -20.10
C ARG A 371 19.48 -32.79 -21.31
N ARG A 372 19.21 -32.29 -22.53
CA ARG A 372 19.74 -32.85 -23.79
C ARG A 372 21.03 -32.17 -24.26
N VAL A 373 21.31 -30.98 -23.75
CA VAL A 373 22.57 -30.24 -23.90
C VAL A 373 23.51 -30.72 -22.79
#